data_AF-A0A497SII6-F1
#
_entry.id   AF-A0A497SII6-F1
#
_cell.length_a   1.000
_cell.length_b   1.000
_cell.length_c   1.000
_cell.angle_alpha   90.00
_cell.angle_beta   90.00
_cell.angle_gamma   90.00
#
_symmetry.space_group_name_H-M   'P 1'
#
loop_
_entity.id
_entity.type
_entity.pdbx_description
1 polymer ?
#
loop_
_entity_poly.entity_id
_entity_poly.type
_entity_poly.pdbx_seq_one_letter_code
_entity_poly.pdbx_strand_id
1 'polypeptide(L)'
;MELCRKLAERINTELYSEIPFHILQFHPGYGLLELPKTPLRTLEKCAEEARRAGLRYVYISNVEHELNNTYCYNCRELLISRRRKLKIRLIGDRCPTCGLRINLVRE
;
A
#
# COMPACT_ATOMS: atom_id res chain seq x y z
N MET A 1 15.43 -5.36 -4.31
CA MET A 1 14.49 -5.95 -3.34
C MET A 1 14.95 -5.72 -1.92
N GLU A 2 16.23 -5.98 -1.62
CA GLU A 2 16.82 -5.69 -0.31
C GLU A 2 16.56 -4.27 0.21
N LEU A 3 16.67 -3.25 -0.65
CA LEU A 3 16.38 -1.86 -0.28
C LEU A 3 14.93 -1.66 0.22
N CYS A 4 13.94 -2.24 -0.47
CA CYS A 4 12.53 -2.13 -0.06
C CYS A 4 12.32 -2.75 1.32
N ARG A 5 12.89 -3.94 1.54
CA ARG A 5 12.82 -4.65 2.82
C ARG A 5 13.46 -3.83 3.93
N LYS A 6 14.72 -3.39 3.75
CA LYS A 6 15.46 -2.58 4.74
C LYS A 6 14.72 -1.29 5.09
N LEU A 7 14.16 -0.59 4.09
CA LEU A 7 13.39 0.61 4.32
C LEU A 7 12.10 0.32 5.10
N ALA A 8 11.38 -0.74 4.74
CA ALA A 8 10.15 -1.13 5.43
C ALA A 8 10.40 -1.61 6.86
N GLU A 9 11.48 -2.37 7.09
CA GLU A 9 11.94 -2.78 8.43
C GLU A 9 12.20 -1.53 9.29
N ARG A 10 12.97 -0.56 8.79
CA ARG A 10 13.24 0.69 9.50
C ARG A 10 11.97 1.49 9.81
N ILE A 11 11.05 1.62 8.85
CA ILE A 11 9.75 2.29 9.11
C ILE A 11 8.98 1.56 10.21
N ASN A 12 8.97 0.23 10.19
CA ASN A 12 8.27 -0.55 11.19
C ASN A 12 8.89 -0.43 12.59
N THR A 13 10.23 -0.43 12.69
CA THR A 13 10.94 -0.44 13.97
C THR A 13 11.18 0.96 14.56
N GLU A 14 11.40 1.97 13.72
CA GLU A 14 11.74 3.34 14.14
C GLU A 14 10.51 4.26 14.19
N LEU A 15 9.43 3.93 13.47
CA LEU A 15 8.20 4.72 13.40
C LEU A 15 6.99 3.89 13.84
N TYR A 16 6.06 3.58 12.94
CA TYR A 16 4.87 2.78 13.23
C TYR A 16 4.49 1.91 12.03
N SER A 17 4.10 0.66 12.31
CA SER A 17 3.55 -0.29 11.32
C SER A 17 2.32 0.22 10.54
N GLU A 18 1.65 1.26 11.07
CA GLU A 18 0.43 1.86 10.55
C GLU A 18 0.68 2.98 9.54
N ILE A 19 1.93 3.43 9.38
CA ILE A 19 2.28 4.44 8.38
C ILE A 19 2.06 3.86 6.98
N PRO A 20 1.30 4.54 6.10
CA PRO A 20 1.06 4.06 4.75
C PRO A 20 2.35 4.11 3.92
N PHE A 21 2.76 2.96 3.40
CA PHE A 21 3.94 2.84 2.54
C PHE A 21 3.52 2.75 1.07
N HIS A 22 3.81 3.80 0.31
CA HIS A 22 3.45 3.89 -1.11
C HIS A 22 4.65 3.58 -2.00
N ILE A 23 4.50 2.57 -2.85
CA ILE A 23 5.46 2.21 -3.90
C ILE A 23 4.92 2.77 -5.22
N LEU A 24 5.62 3.76 -5.76
CA LEU A 24 5.22 4.46 -6.98
C LEU A 24 5.84 3.80 -8.21
N GLN A 25 5.03 3.49 -9.22
CA GLN A 25 5.57 3.09 -10.52
C GLN A 25 6.28 4.29 -11.15
N PHE A 26 7.55 4.09 -11.54
CA PHE A 26 8.24 5.02 -12.42
C PHE A 26 7.64 4.93 -13.82
N HIS A 27 7.23 6.08 -14.36
CA HIS A 27 6.84 6.25 -15.75
C HIS A 27 7.85 7.17 -16.44
N PRO A 28 8.39 6.79 -17.60
CA PRO A 28 9.29 7.64 -18.36
C PRO A 28 8.61 8.96 -18.71
N GLY A 29 9.34 10.05 -18.52
CA GLY A 29 8.93 11.41 -18.85
C GLY A 29 10.16 12.30 -18.97
N TYR A 30 9.95 13.54 -19.44
CA TYR A 30 10.94 14.63 -19.50
C TYR A 30 12.42 14.21 -19.46
N GLY A 31 13.02 13.94 -20.63
CA GLY A 31 14.45 13.61 -20.74
C GLY A 31 14.84 12.18 -20.34
N LEU A 32 13.90 11.34 -19.90
CA LEU A 32 14.13 9.93 -19.52
C LEU A 32 13.35 8.94 -20.39
N LEU A 33 12.94 9.34 -21.60
CA LEU A 33 12.10 8.53 -22.49
C LEU A 33 12.77 7.20 -22.92
N GLU A 34 14.11 7.15 -22.88
CA GLU A 34 14.90 5.95 -23.20
C GLU A 34 14.87 4.88 -22.10
N LEU A 35 14.41 5.22 -20.89
CA LEU A 35 14.30 4.26 -19.79
C LEU A 35 12.94 3.55 -19.84
N PRO A 36 12.88 2.25 -19.50
CA PRO A 36 11.60 1.58 -19.36
C PRO A 36 10.89 2.01 -18.07
N LYS A 37 9.56 1.98 -18.08
CA LYS A 37 8.77 2.03 -16.84
C LYS A 37 9.17 0.89 -15.90
N THR A 38 9.09 1.12 -14.59
CA THR A 38 9.37 0.03 -13.62
C THR A 38 8.36 -1.10 -13.83
N PRO A 39 8.80 -2.35 -14.09
CA PRO A 39 7.89 -3.47 -14.28
C PRO A 39 6.98 -3.70 -13.07
N LEU A 40 5.71 -4.03 -13.31
CA LEU A 40 4.73 -4.25 -12.24
C LEU A 40 5.21 -5.31 -11.24
N ARG A 41 5.79 -6.41 -11.75
CA ARG A 41 6.36 -7.49 -10.93
C ARG A 41 7.42 -7.01 -9.93
N THR A 42 8.16 -5.96 -10.27
CA THR A 42 9.15 -5.37 -9.35
C THR A 42 8.47 -4.65 -8.19
N LEU A 43 7.36 -3.95 -8.47
CA LEU A 43 6.55 -3.27 -7.46
C LEU A 43 5.87 -4.28 -6.54
N GLU A 44 5.30 -5.35 -7.10
CA GLU A 44 4.66 -6.44 -6.34
C GLU A 44 5.63 -7.12 -5.37
N LYS A 45 6.85 -7.45 -5.83
CA LYS A 45 7.89 -8.01 -4.95
C LYS A 45 8.28 -7.04 -3.84
N CYS A 46 8.42 -5.75 -4.15
CA CYS A 46 8.71 -4.73 -3.14
C CYS A 46 7.57 -4.63 -2.10
N ALA A 47 6.30 -4.73 -2.55
CA ALA A 47 5.14 -4.71 -1.68
C ALA A 47 5.04 -5.95 -0.78
N GLU A 48 5.41 -7.12 -1.31
CA GLU A 48 5.50 -8.36 -0.54
C GLU A 48 6.54 -8.24 0.58
N GLU A 49 7.75 -7.78 0.27
CA GLU A 49 8.81 -7.59 1.25
C GLU A 49 8.41 -6.57 2.33
N ALA A 50 7.75 -5.46 1.94
CA ALA A 50 7.28 -4.46 2.89
C ALA A 50 6.21 -5.02 3.86
N ARG A 51 5.33 -5.90 3.38
CA ARG A 51 4.36 -6.60 4.23
C ARG A 51 5.02 -7.61 5.16
N ARG A 52 5.99 -8.37 4.65
CA ARG A 52 6.78 -9.33 5.45
C ARG A 52 7.55 -8.62 6.56
N ALA A 53 8.00 -7.39 6.32
CA ALA A 53 8.63 -6.53 7.32
C ALA A 53 7.66 -6.00 8.41
N GLY A 54 6.35 -6.26 8.29
CA GLY A 54 5.34 -5.93 9.30
C GLY A 54 4.51 -4.68 9.01
N LEU A 55 4.70 -4.01 7.87
CA LEU A 55 3.88 -2.85 7.51
C LEU A 55 2.44 -3.28 7.17
N ARG A 56 1.47 -2.61 7.79
CA ARG A 56 0.04 -2.94 7.68
C ARG A 56 -0.58 -2.43 6.38
N TYR A 57 -0.16 -1.24 5.94
CA TYR A 57 -0.71 -0.57 4.76
C TYR A 57 0.39 -0.36 3.73
N VAL A 58 0.40 -1.23 2.72
CA VAL A 58 1.35 -1.17 1.61
C VAL A 58 0.57 -1.00 0.31
N TYR A 59 0.90 0.06 -0.42
CA TYR A 59 0.21 0.45 -1.63
C TYR A 59 1.11 0.41 -2.86
N ILE A 60 0.54 0.02 -4.00
CA ILE A 60 1.15 0.21 -5.31
C ILE A 60 0.35 1.31 -6.01
N SER A 61 1.05 2.38 -6.40
CA SER A 61 0.45 3.58 -6.98
C SER A 61 1.09 3.94 -8.32
N ASN A 62 0.50 4.93 -8.99
CA ASN A 62 0.84 5.35 -10.35
C ASN A 62 0.62 4.25 -11.42
N VAL A 63 -0.19 3.24 -11.11
CA VAL A 63 -0.58 2.15 -12.00
C VAL A 63 -1.91 1.57 -11.53
N GLU A 64 -2.73 1.07 -12.44
CA GLU A 64 -3.95 0.36 -12.07
C GLU A 64 -3.58 -0.97 -11.41
N HIS A 65 -3.79 -1.05 -10.10
CA HIS A 65 -3.45 -2.21 -9.30
C HIS A 65 -4.44 -2.39 -8.14
N GLU A 66 -4.65 -3.62 -7.70
CA GLU A 66 -5.52 -3.91 -6.55
C GLU A 66 -4.98 -3.33 -5.24
N LEU A 67 -3.66 -3.19 -5.12
CA LEU A 67 -3.00 -2.59 -3.96
C LEU A 67 -3.06 -1.06 -3.94
N ASN A 68 -3.86 -0.44 -4.81
CA ASN A 68 -4.26 0.95 -4.68
C ASN A 68 -5.46 1.09 -3.70
N ASN A 69 -6.12 -0.02 -3.39
CA ASN A 69 -7.19 -0.10 -2.41
C ASN A 69 -6.65 -0.29 -0.99
N THR A 70 -7.47 0.03 0.02
CA THR A 70 -7.17 -0.27 1.43
C THR A 70 -7.92 -1.53 1.86
N TYR A 71 -7.17 -2.49 2.38
CA TYR A 71 -7.69 -3.73 2.96
C TYR A 71 -7.53 -3.73 4.48
N CYS A 72 -8.37 -4.46 5.19
CA CYS A 72 -8.18 -4.72 6.61
C CYS A 72 -6.86 -5.48 6.80
N TYR A 73 -5.96 -4.94 7.62
CA TYR A 73 -4.67 -5.57 7.88
C TYR A 73 -4.76 -6.85 8.73
N ASN A 74 -5.93 -7.13 9.34
CA ASN A 74 -6.21 -8.37 10.05
C ASN A 74 -6.87 -9.43 9.14
N CYS A 75 -8.05 -9.14 8.57
CA CYS A 75 -8.84 -10.14 7.84
C CYS A 75 -8.83 -9.99 6.31
N ARG A 76 -8.08 -9.02 5.76
CA ARG A 76 -7.98 -8.73 4.32
C ARG A 76 -9.27 -8.28 3.63
N GLU A 77 -10.35 -8.00 4.37
CA GLU A 77 -11.57 -7.40 3.81
C GLU A 77 -11.26 -6.09 3.06
N LEU A 78 -11.91 -5.86 1.91
CA LEU A 78 -11.77 -4.60 1.17
C LEU A 78 -12.56 -3.50 1.88
N LEU A 79 -11.83 -2.54 2.44
CA LEU A 79 -12.41 -1.44 3.23
C LEU A 79 -12.58 -0.16 2.40
N ILE A 80 -11.60 0.16 1.56
CA ILE A 80 -11.64 1.36 0.72
C ILE A 80 -11.27 0.98 -0.70
N SER A 81 -12.25 1.02 -1.59
CA SER A 81 -12.03 0.89 -3.04
C SER A 81 -11.81 2.26 -3.65
N ARG A 82 -10.70 2.42 -4.38
CA ARG A 82 -10.34 3.64 -5.12
C ARG A 82 -10.45 3.47 -6.64
N ARG A 83 -10.95 2.32 -7.12
CA ARG A 83 -11.21 2.11 -8.55
C ARG A 83 -12.49 2.84 -8.98
N ARG A 84 -12.35 3.78 -9.93
CA ARG A 84 -13.41 4.61 -10.53
C ARG A 84 -14.11 5.58 -9.57
N LYS A 85 -14.76 5.06 -8.52
CA LYS A 85 -15.43 5.84 -7.47
C LYS A 85 -14.96 5.37 -6.10
N LEU A 86 -14.69 6.33 -5.22
CA LEU A 86 -14.37 6.05 -3.82
C LEU A 86 -15.55 5.34 -3.15
N LYS A 87 -15.31 4.14 -2.62
CA LYS A 87 -16.26 3.40 -1.78
C LYS A 87 -15.58 3.07 -0.46
N ILE A 88 -16.21 3.43 0.65
CA ILE A 88 -15.72 3.17 2.01
C ILE A 88 -16.70 2.22 2.70
N ARG A 89 -16.19 1.12 3.25
CA ARG A 89 -16.94 0.06 3.92
C ARG A 89 -16.40 -0.11 5.34
N LEU A 90 -16.84 0.77 6.24
CA LEU A 90 -16.47 0.78 7.67
C LEU A 90 -17.73 0.97 8.52
N ILE A 91 -17.74 0.37 9.71
CA ILE A 91 -18.73 0.66 10.77
C ILE A 91 -18.04 1.61 11.75
N GLY A 92 -18.30 2.91 11.62
CA GLY A 92 -17.51 3.94 12.30
C GLY A 92 -16.05 3.92 11.83
N ASP A 93 -15.14 3.54 12.72
CA ASP A 93 -13.71 3.35 12.48
C ASP A 93 -13.29 1.86 12.47
N ARG A 94 -14.25 0.92 12.35
CA ARG A 94 -14.00 -0.52 12.42
C ARG A 94 -14.27 -1.27 11.12
N CYS A 95 -13.52 -2.35 10.92
CA CYS A 95 -13.78 -3.32 9.87
C CYS A 95 -15.15 -3.97 10.09
N PRO A 96 -16.03 -4.01 9.07
CA PRO A 96 -17.36 -4.62 9.19
C PRO A 96 -17.30 -6.15 9.36
N THR A 97 -16.21 -6.80 8.95
CA THR A 97 -16.08 -8.26 8.94
C THR A 97 -15.47 -8.80 10.23
N CYS A 98 -14.42 -8.15 10.77
CA CYS A 98 -13.72 -8.64 11.97
C CYS A 98 -13.76 -7.68 13.17
N GLY A 99 -14.40 -6.52 13.06
CA GLY A 99 -14.55 -5.56 14.15
C GLY A 99 -13.28 -4.80 14.56
N LEU A 100 -12.13 -5.12 13.93
CA LEU A 100 -10.86 -4.46 14.19
C LEU A 100 -10.95 -2.96 13.89
N ARG A 101 -10.44 -2.13 14.81
CA ARG A 101 -10.28 -0.69 14.60
C ARG A 101 -9.23 -0.43 13.51
N ILE A 102 -9.59 0.40 12.53
CA ILE A 102 -8.76 0.75 11.39
C ILE A 102 -8.22 2.16 11.61
N ASN A 103 -6.91 2.33 11.44
CA ASN A 103 -6.18 3.59 11.65
C ASN A 103 -6.40 4.54 10.46
N LEU A 104 -7.66 4.92 10.25
CA LEU A 104 -8.06 5.84 9.20
C LEU A 104 -8.20 7.24 9.79
N VAL A 105 -7.39 8.17 9.29
CA VAL A 105 -7.53 9.60 9.60
C VAL A 105 -8.65 10.19 8.74
N ARG A 106 -9.59 10.88 9.35
CA ARG A 106 -10.64 11.67 8.68
C ARG A 106 -10.53 13.10 9.19
N GLU A 107 -10.62 14.06 8.27
CA GLU A 107 -10.79 15.48 8.59
C GLU A 107 -12.22 15.78 9.01
#